data_AF-A7AUL6-F1
#
_entry.id   AF-A7AUL6-F1
#
_cell.length_a   1.000
_cell.length_b   1.000
_cell.length_c   1.000
_cell.angle_alpha   90.00
_cell.angle_beta   90.00
_cell.angle_gamma   90.00
#
_symmetry.space_group_name_H-M   'P 1'
#
loop_
_entity.id
_entity.type
_entity.pdbx_description
1 polymer ?
#
loop_
_entity_poly.entity_id
_entity_poly.type
_entity_poly.pdbx_seq_one_letter_code
_entity_poly.pdbx_strand_id
1 'polypeptide(L)'
;MAENRDNNKGHPKVNIEAICKEYPNSKVLLISAQRPRAFFIRTSCELFAGGTEVLILSALGDAIPHCVQLQQALIMKNAATMIRFDTTLNKLANSRGKAPVYIPGVQIYMRKHPEFKGSRISPAYVFFASKPVSGEVEYAFKADANEHSCMVIAGDVDFRMPGIGSSHQHFTDVLKSAGHNVDAYTKLFKTLHKEALEANAADPVVFSLTMANSSYQHPDLKFAMCRLPKDLQAFRNSAEGVVFICIFNKHPHDNVHNMGLIYVVEPNGKNYKNIDEYYRALHLTGENLMTTVCDHNGMAKRDASKSHRSMTKCSTYLIGGGANRHDNANKLEIAKHLLNGIAEAYRHGPASLFHFAYDEDVFRQAWTATSGLSVELG
;
A
#
# COMPACT_ATOMS: atom_id res chain seq x y z
N MET A 1 53.13 40.09 -17.48
CA MET A 1 52.74 39.92 -16.06
C MET A 1 51.23 39.93 -15.97
N ALA A 2 50.63 38.75 -15.79
CA ALA A 2 49.32 38.50 -15.16
C ALA A 2 48.92 37.05 -15.52
N GLU A 3 49.46 36.07 -14.79
CA GLU A 3 48.90 34.71 -14.82
C GLU A 3 47.80 34.63 -13.76
N ASN A 4 46.55 34.64 -14.24
CA ASN A 4 45.37 34.30 -13.47
C ASN A 4 45.37 32.78 -13.27
N ARG A 5 45.66 32.32 -12.05
CA ARG A 5 45.55 30.89 -11.70
C ARG A 5 44.11 30.58 -11.29
N ASP A 6 43.45 29.82 -12.16
CA ASP A 6 42.25 29.04 -11.87
C ASP A 6 42.36 28.30 -10.52
N ASN A 7 41.46 28.63 -9.60
CA ASN A 7 41.31 27.92 -8.32
C ASN A 7 39.86 27.55 -8.06
N ASN A 8 39.16 27.06 -9.09
CA ASN A 8 37.82 26.51 -8.97
C ASN A 8 37.84 24.98 -9.09
N LYS A 9 38.56 24.30 -8.18
CA LYS A 9 38.38 22.86 -7.96
C LYS A 9 37.25 22.67 -6.94
N GLY A 10 36.03 22.50 -7.45
CA GLY A 10 34.89 22.04 -6.66
C GLY A 10 35.20 20.68 -6.03
N HIS A 11 35.18 20.62 -4.70
CA HIS A 11 35.41 19.40 -3.93
C HIS A 11 34.10 18.63 -3.70
N PRO A 12 34.17 17.30 -3.48
CA PRO A 12 33.05 16.43 -3.74
C PRO A 12 31.98 16.60 -2.66
N LYS A 13 30.86 17.22 -3.02
CA LYS A 13 29.57 16.73 -2.51
C LYS A 13 29.54 15.24 -2.78
N VAL A 14 29.01 14.43 -1.87
CA VAL A 14 28.66 13.03 -2.16
C VAL A 14 28.01 13.02 -3.54
N ASN A 15 28.72 12.50 -4.54
CA ASN A 15 28.27 12.59 -5.90
C ASN A 15 27.25 11.47 -6.07
N ILE A 16 26.03 11.73 -5.60
CA ILE A 16 24.92 10.80 -5.68
C ILE A 16 24.75 10.34 -7.12
N GLU A 17 24.99 11.20 -8.11
CA GLU A 17 24.94 10.85 -9.54
C GLU A 17 26.02 9.83 -9.93
N ALA A 18 27.26 9.98 -9.46
CA ALA A 18 28.33 9.00 -9.72
C ALA A 18 28.05 7.65 -9.03
N ILE A 19 27.48 7.68 -7.81
CA ILE A 19 27.13 6.47 -7.07
C ILE A 19 25.94 5.75 -7.73
N CYS A 20 24.92 6.50 -8.17
CA CYS A 20 23.79 5.95 -8.93
C CYS A 20 24.24 5.39 -10.29
N LYS A 21 25.32 5.92 -10.88
CA LYS A 21 25.91 5.39 -12.12
C LYS A 21 26.64 4.06 -11.91
N GLU A 22 27.30 3.88 -10.75
CA GLU A 22 27.94 2.61 -10.36
C GLU A 22 26.90 1.55 -9.94
N TYR A 23 25.79 1.97 -9.34
CA TYR A 23 24.70 1.11 -8.87
C TYR A 23 23.32 1.64 -9.29
N PRO A 24 22.80 1.25 -10.48
CA PRO A 24 21.58 1.80 -11.08
C PRO A 24 20.30 1.63 -10.24
N ASN A 25 20.22 0.56 -9.45
CA ASN A 25 19.08 0.26 -8.55
C ASN A 25 19.42 0.53 -7.08
N SER A 26 20.23 1.56 -6.82
CA SER A 26 20.63 1.93 -5.46
C SER A 26 19.77 3.02 -4.83
N LYS A 27 19.72 3.01 -3.50
CA LYS A 27 19.13 4.09 -2.70
C LYS A 27 20.06 4.49 -1.58
N VAL A 28 20.07 5.78 -1.26
CA VAL A 28 20.84 6.32 -0.12
C VAL A 28 19.92 6.48 1.07
N LEU A 29 20.28 5.90 2.21
CA LEU A 29 19.60 6.08 3.48
C LEU A 29 20.47 6.95 4.41
N LEU A 30 20.00 8.16 4.69
CA LEU A 30 20.66 9.08 5.60
C LEU A 30 20.34 8.71 7.04
N ILE A 31 21.36 8.33 7.80
CA ILE A 31 21.24 7.93 9.20
C ILE A 31 21.48 9.14 10.09
N SER A 32 20.53 9.41 10.98
CA SER A 32 20.63 10.44 12.00
C SER A 32 20.25 9.87 13.37
N ALA A 33 20.81 10.44 14.43
CA ALA A 33 20.55 10.01 15.81
C ALA A 33 19.08 10.27 16.27
N GLN A 34 18.30 11.03 15.50
CA GLN A 34 16.92 11.41 15.85
C GLN A 34 15.90 10.27 15.67
N ARG A 35 16.25 9.21 14.94
CA ARG A 35 15.33 8.10 14.67
C ARG A 35 15.80 6.83 15.37
N PRO A 36 14.87 6.01 15.91
CA PRO A 36 15.24 4.78 16.59
C PRO A 36 15.82 3.77 15.60
N ARG A 37 16.74 2.91 16.05
CA ARG A 37 17.36 1.88 15.20
C ARG A 37 16.33 0.97 14.50
N ALA A 38 15.23 0.65 15.18
CA ALA A 38 14.14 -0.16 14.63
C ALA A 38 13.49 0.48 13.39
N PHE A 39 13.43 1.81 13.32
CA PHE A 39 12.97 2.54 12.13
C PHE A 39 13.88 2.25 10.93
N PHE A 40 15.19 2.43 11.10
CA PHE A 40 16.13 2.22 10.00
C PHE A 40 16.19 0.76 9.54
N ILE A 41 16.18 -0.21 10.46
CA ILE A 41 16.14 -1.64 10.11
C ILE A 41 14.90 -1.93 9.25
N ARG A 42 13.73 -1.47 9.70
CA ARG A 42 12.47 -1.67 8.98
C ARG A 42 12.53 -1.04 7.59
N THR A 43 12.90 0.24 7.51
CA THR A 43 12.99 0.96 6.22
C THR A 43 13.99 0.31 5.27
N SER A 44 15.15 -0.15 5.74
CA SER A 44 16.09 -0.90 4.90
C SER A 44 15.47 -2.18 4.35
N CYS A 45 14.80 -2.98 5.18
CA CYS A 45 14.13 -4.20 4.75
C CYS A 45 12.99 -3.93 3.74
N GLU A 46 12.17 -2.89 3.98
CA GLU A 46 11.11 -2.45 3.05
C GLU A 46 11.69 -2.03 1.69
N LEU A 47 12.82 -1.31 1.69
CA LEU A 47 13.50 -0.90 0.45
C LEU A 47 14.04 -2.11 -0.33
N PHE A 48 14.67 -3.08 0.34
CA PHE A 48 15.15 -4.32 -0.29
C PHE A 48 14.01 -5.21 -0.79
N ALA A 49 12.92 -5.33 -0.01
CA ALA A 49 11.70 -6.03 -0.44
C ALA A 49 11.08 -5.32 -1.66
N GLY A 50 11.23 -4.01 -1.74
CA GLY A 50 10.78 -3.19 -2.84
C GLY A 50 11.65 -3.14 -4.08
N GLY A 51 12.65 -4.00 -4.21
CA GLY A 51 13.49 -4.09 -5.41
C GLY A 51 14.73 -3.22 -5.39
N THR A 52 15.05 -2.54 -4.27
CA THR A 52 16.37 -1.91 -4.12
C THR A 52 17.42 -3.01 -4.09
N GLU A 53 18.42 -2.95 -4.97
CA GLU A 53 19.50 -3.95 -5.00
C GLU A 53 20.64 -3.58 -4.06
N VAL A 54 20.95 -2.28 -3.99
CA VAL A 54 22.05 -1.75 -3.16
C VAL A 54 21.54 -0.59 -2.31
N LEU A 55 21.66 -0.71 -0.99
CA LEU A 55 21.36 0.36 -0.05
C LEU A 55 22.66 0.98 0.46
N ILE A 56 22.79 2.29 0.34
CA ILE A 56 23.96 3.05 0.78
C ILE A 56 23.60 3.72 2.10
N LEU A 57 24.14 3.21 3.19
CA LEU A 57 23.95 3.78 4.52
C LEU A 57 24.96 4.93 4.69
N SER A 58 24.46 6.16 4.86
CA SER A 58 25.34 7.33 5.00
C SER A 58 25.08 8.05 6.32
N ALA A 59 26.16 8.33 7.05
CA ALA A 59 26.11 9.00 8.34
C ALA A 59 27.29 9.96 8.51
N LEU A 60 27.10 10.99 9.34
CA LEU A 60 28.11 11.97 9.70
C LEU A 60 28.28 12.01 11.23
N GLY A 61 29.50 12.27 11.69
CA GLY A 61 29.82 12.56 13.09
C GLY A 61 29.31 11.49 14.07
N ASP A 62 28.49 11.95 15.00
CA ASP A 62 27.86 11.19 16.07
C ASP A 62 26.83 10.14 15.59
N ALA A 63 26.35 10.21 14.34
CA ALA A 63 25.48 9.19 13.76
C ALA A 63 26.23 7.96 13.22
N ILE A 64 27.57 8.01 13.12
CA ILE A 64 28.38 6.91 12.57
C ILE A 64 28.18 5.58 13.33
N PRO A 65 28.20 5.54 14.68
CA PRO A 65 27.95 4.29 15.41
C PRO A 65 26.58 3.66 15.10
N HIS A 66 25.53 4.48 14.93
CA HIS A 66 24.21 3.99 14.55
C HIS A 66 24.20 3.37 13.13
N CYS A 67 24.97 3.94 12.21
CA CYS A 67 25.14 3.42 10.86
C CYS A 67 25.80 2.03 10.86
N VAL A 68 26.88 1.87 11.64
CA VAL A 68 27.59 0.59 11.78
C VAL A 68 26.71 -0.46 12.48
N GLN A 69 25.97 -0.07 13.52
CA GLN A 69 25.01 -0.97 14.17
C GLN A 69 23.89 -1.40 13.21
N LEU A 70 23.40 -0.51 12.35
CA LEU A 70 22.41 -0.84 11.33
C LEU A 70 22.97 -1.84 10.32
N GLN A 71 24.17 -1.61 9.81
CA GLN A 71 24.87 -2.55 8.93
C GLN A 71 24.90 -3.96 9.55
N GLN A 72 25.39 -4.07 10.80
CA GLN A 72 25.49 -5.36 11.48
C GLN A 72 24.12 -6.01 11.67
N ALA A 73 23.08 -5.25 12.01
CA ALA A 73 21.72 -5.76 12.15
C ALA A 73 21.15 -6.31 10.83
N LEU A 74 21.47 -5.68 9.69
CA LEU A 74 21.03 -6.15 8.37
C LEU A 74 21.75 -7.44 7.95
N ILE A 75 23.04 -7.57 8.29
CA ILE A 75 23.81 -8.81 8.06
C ILE A 75 23.25 -9.95 8.93
N MET A 76 23.05 -9.71 10.23
CA MET A 76 22.51 -10.72 11.16
C MET A 76 21.11 -11.20 10.78
N LYS A 77 20.34 -10.39 10.06
CA LYS A 77 19.00 -10.74 9.55
C LYS A 77 19.03 -11.41 8.17
N ASN A 78 20.20 -11.68 7.61
CA ASN A 78 20.37 -12.10 6.21
C ASN A 78 19.61 -11.20 5.23
N ALA A 79 19.51 -9.90 5.54
CA ALA A 79 18.83 -8.94 4.66
C ALA A 79 19.79 -8.40 3.59
N ALA A 80 21.06 -8.20 3.95
CA ALA A 80 22.05 -7.65 3.05
C ALA A 80 23.48 -8.06 3.42
N THR A 81 24.37 -8.02 2.44
CA THR A 81 25.82 -8.17 2.60
C THR A 81 26.51 -6.85 2.32
N MET A 82 27.55 -6.54 3.10
CA MET A 82 28.39 -5.36 2.84
C MET A 82 29.29 -5.64 1.64
N ILE A 83 29.31 -4.71 0.67
CA ILE A 83 30.17 -4.80 -0.51
C ILE A 83 31.27 -3.74 -0.54
N ARG A 84 31.08 -2.63 0.19
CA ARG A 84 32.05 -1.52 0.26
C ARG A 84 31.82 -0.67 1.51
N PHE A 85 32.90 -0.14 2.06
CA PHE A 85 32.89 0.75 3.23
C PHE A 85 33.85 1.90 2.97
N ASP A 86 33.32 3.11 2.88
CA ASP A 86 34.09 4.31 2.62
C ASP A 86 33.97 5.27 3.80
N THR A 87 35.09 5.90 4.17
CA THR A 87 35.13 7.00 5.14
C THR A 87 35.49 8.30 4.43
N THR A 88 34.84 9.39 4.78
CA THR A 88 35.08 10.71 4.20
C THR A 88 35.29 11.76 5.29
N LEU A 89 36.02 12.82 4.99
CA LEU A 89 36.11 14.01 5.84
C LEU A 89 35.37 15.15 5.14
N ASN A 90 34.18 15.48 5.65
CA ASN A 90 33.27 16.42 5.00
C ASN A 90 33.52 17.84 5.50
N LYS A 91 33.72 18.76 4.56
CA LYS A 91 33.89 20.19 4.84
C LYS A 91 32.53 20.88 4.85
N LEU A 92 32.13 21.41 5.99
CA LEU A 92 30.88 22.14 6.19
C LEU A 92 31.13 23.64 6.34
N ALA A 93 30.25 24.43 5.73
CA ALA A 93 30.22 25.87 5.92
C ALA A 93 29.85 26.17 7.37
N ASN A 94 30.70 26.92 8.06
CA ASN A 94 30.45 27.33 9.44
C ASN A 94 29.58 28.59 9.42
N SER A 95 28.38 28.52 10.00
CA SER A 95 27.49 29.69 10.10
C SER A 95 27.96 30.72 11.13
N ARG A 96 28.91 30.37 12.01
CA ARG A 96 29.38 31.21 13.13
C ARG A 96 30.86 31.62 13.02
N GLY A 97 31.54 31.29 11.93
CA GLY A 97 32.97 31.61 11.76
C GLY A 97 33.45 31.51 10.32
N LYS A 98 34.60 32.15 10.02
CA LYS A 98 35.21 32.13 8.67
C LYS A 98 35.93 30.81 8.34
N ALA A 99 36.30 30.03 9.36
CA ALA A 99 36.99 28.75 9.17
C ALA A 99 35.98 27.61 8.95
N PRO A 100 36.21 26.75 7.93
CA PRO A 100 35.35 25.60 7.68
C PRO A 100 35.45 24.57 8.81
N VAL A 101 34.33 23.90 9.11
CA VAL A 101 34.29 22.78 10.06
C VAL A 101 34.41 21.48 9.28
N TYR A 102 35.23 20.55 9.76
CA TYR A 102 35.38 19.23 9.17
C TYR A 102 34.66 18.20 10.04
N ILE A 103 33.77 17.41 9.43
CA ILE A 103 33.01 16.35 10.12
C ILE A 103 33.28 15.01 9.44
N PRO A 104 33.69 13.97 10.18
CA PRO A 104 33.87 12.64 9.61
C PRO A 104 32.53 12.10 9.11
N GLY A 105 32.57 11.32 8.03
CA GLY A 105 31.42 10.64 7.47
C GLY A 105 31.76 9.22 7.06
N VAL A 106 30.72 8.39 6.97
CA VAL A 106 30.83 7.02 6.45
C VAL A 106 29.76 6.77 5.39
N GLN A 107 30.10 5.91 4.44
CA GLN A 107 29.19 5.35 3.45
C GLN A 107 29.40 3.84 3.39
N ILE A 108 28.36 3.08 3.72
CA ILE A 108 28.38 1.62 3.75
C ILE A 108 27.44 1.11 2.67
N TYR A 109 27.97 0.39 1.70
CA TYR A 109 27.22 -0.13 0.57
C TYR A 109 26.79 -1.55 0.91
N MET A 110 25.48 -1.77 0.94
CA MET A 110 24.85 -3.01 1.34
C MET A 110 24.08 -3.59 0.17
N ARG A 111 24.49 -4.74 -0.37
CA ARG A 111 23.75 -5.45 -1.42
C ARG A 111 22.70 -6.36 -0.80
N LYS A 112 21.49 -6.38 -1.37
CA LYS A 112 20.43 -7.32 -0.96
C LYS A 112 20.96 -8.76 -0.96
N HIS A 113 20.72 -9.48 0.13
CA HIS A 113 21.10 -10.90 0.20
C HIS A 113 20.22 -11.72 -0.77
N PRO A 114 20.75 -12.69 -1.53
CA PRO A 114 19.97 -13.44 -2.52
C PRO A 114 18.74 -14.16 -1.94
N GLU A 115 18.86 -14.63 -0.69
CA GLU A 115 17.77 -15.33 0.01
C GLU A 115 16.80 -14.38 0.73
N PHE A 116 17.08 -13.06 0.75
CA PHE A 116 16.20 -12.11 1.39
C PHE A 116 14.92 -11.91 0.56
N LYS A 117 13.82 -12.41 1.10
CA LYS A 117 12.47 -12.14 0.58
C LYS A 117 11.94 -10.82 1.15
N GLY A 118 11.60 -10.82 2.44
CA GLY A 118 11.09 -9.66 3.15
C GLY A 118 9.70 -9.22 2.66
N SER A 119 9.16 -8.15 3.24
CA SER A 119 7.91 -7.55 2.78
C SER A 119 7.99 -6.03 2.89
N ARG A 120 7.32 -5.33 1.97
CA ARG A 120 7.06 -3.89 2.10
C ARG A 120 6.04 -3.60 3.19
N ILE A 121 5.16 -4.56 3.49
CA ILE A 121 4.19 -4.46 4.57
C ILE A 121 4.86 -4.98 5.84
N SER A 122 4.79 -4.22 6.92
CA SER A 122 5.26 -4.72 8.21
C SER A 122 4.32 -5.84 8.72
N PRO A 123 4.85 -6.92 9.33
CA PRO A 123 4.02 -7.98 9.91
C PRO A 123 2.95 -7.49 10.90
N ALA A 124 3.18 -6.35 11.56
CA ALA A 124 2.21 -5.75 12.49
C ALA A 124 0.99 -5.10 11.78
N TYR A 125 1.00 -5.01 10.44
CA TYR A 125 -0.06 -4.41 9.63
C TYR A 125 -0.80 -5.45 8.79
N VAL A 126 -0.56 -6.74 9.02
CA VAL A 126 -1.33 -7.83 8.41
C VAL A 126 -1.93 -8.69 9.50
N PHE A 127 -3.15 -9.14 9.26
CA PHE A 127 -3.88 -10.07 10.12
C PHE A 127 -4.55 -11.11 9.25
N PHE A 128 -4.37 -12.38 9.58
CA PHE A 128 -4.98 -13.51 8.88
C PHE A 128 -5.99 -14.16 9.82
N ALA A 129 -7.27 -14.11 9.44
CA ALA A 129 -8.33 -14.68 10.27
C ALA A 129 -8.19 -16.22 10.34
N SER A 130 -8.46 -16.75 11.52
CA SER A 130 -8.66 -18.20 11.70
C SER A 130 -9.97 -18.66 11.07
N LYS A 131 -10.08 -19.97 10.85
CA LYS A 131 -11.33 -20.59 10.40
C LYS A 131 -12.47 -20.22 11.38
N PRO A 132 -13.59 -19.68 10.90
CA PRO A 132 -14.71 -19.28 11.74
C PRO A 132 -15.33 -20.48 12.46
N VAL A 133 -15.91 -20.23 13.62
CA VAL A 133 -16.71 -21.22 14.34
C VAL A 133 -17.98 -21.51 13.53
N SER A 134 -18.46 -22.75 13.58
CA SER A 134 -19.66 -23.17 12.84
C SER A 134 -20.86 -22.27 13.20
N GLY A 135 -21.49 -21.68 12.18
CA GLY A 135 -22.65 -20.80 12.33
C GLY A 135 -22.34 -19.30 12.27
N GLU A 136 -21.07 -18.89 12.29
CA GLU A 136 -20.70 -17.48 12.11
C GLU A 136 -20.55 -17.11 10.63
N VAL A 137 -21.00 -15.90 10.26
CA VAL A 137 -20.65 -15.30 8.98
C VAL A 137 -19.21 -14.80 9.08
N GLU A 138 -18.33 -15.50 8.36
CA GLU A 138 -16.88 -15.31 8.33
C GLU A 138 -16.44 -13.87 8.00
N TYR A 139 -17.23 -13.22 7.15
CA TYR A 139 -16.89 -11.93 6.56
C TYR A 139 -18.10 -10.99 6.57
N ALA A 140 -18.26 -10.25 7.67
CA ALA A 140 -19.41 -9.43 7.97
C ALA A 140 -19.06 -8.24 8.89
N PHE A 141 -19.91 -7.22 8.91
CA PHE A 141 -19.87 -6.21 9.97
C PHE A 141 -20.13 -6.87 11.32
N LYS A 142 -19.43 -6.41 12.36
CA LYS A 142 -19.54 -6.96 13.72
C LYS A 142 -20.26 -5.94 14.60
N ALA A 143 -21.18 -6.40 15.44
CA ALA A 143 -21.91 -5.52 16.36
C ALA A 143 -20.97 -4.92 17.44
N ASP A 144 -19.95 -5.67 17.84
CA ASP A 144 -18.94 -5.35 18.85
C ASP A 144 -17.62 -4.82 18.25
N ALA A 145 -17.64 -4.33 17.00
CA ALA A 145 -16.47 -3.72 16.38
C ALA A 145 -15.90 -2.58 17.27
N ASN A 146 -14.59 -2.59 17.50
CA ASN A 146 -13.87 -1.67 18.38
C ASN A 146 -12.87 -0.76 17.65
N GLU A 147 -12.68 -0.97 16.36
CA GLU A 147 -11.78 -0.21 15.50
C GLU A 147 -12.50 0.24 14.24
N HIS A 148 -12.18 1.45 13.76
CA HIS A 148 -12.77 1.98 12.53
C HIS A 148 -12.34 1.12 11.34
N SER A 149 -13.28 0.35 10.83
CA SER A 149 -13.04 -0.67 9.82
C SER A 149 -13.94 -0.49 8.62
N CYS A 150 -13.40 -0.76 7.44
CA CYS A 150 -14.19 -0.93 6.23
C CYS A 150 -14.07 -2.35 5.70
N MET A 151 -15.19 -2.85 5.18
CA MET A 151 -15.29 -4.18 4.59
C MET A 151 -15.21 -4.07 3.06
N VAL A 152 -14.26 -4.77 2.44
CA VAL A 152 -14.17 -4.91 0.99
C VAL A 152 -15.26 -5.86 0.49
N ILE A 153 -16.12 -5.43 -0.41
CA ILE A 153 -17.16 -6.26 -1.02
C ILE A 153 -16.88 -6.40 -2.53
N ALA A 154 -17.23 -7.57 -3.07
CA ALA A 154 -17.09 -7.79 -4.51
C ALA A 154 -18.03 -6.88 -5.29
N GLY A 155 -17.53 -6.38 -6.39
CA GLY A 155 -18.28 -5.59 -7.34
C GLY A 155 -18.44 -6.29 -8.67
N ASP A 156 -19.39 -5.78 -9.45
CA ASP A 156 -19.55 -6.14 -10.85
C ASP A 156 -19.36 -4.93 -11.75
N VAL A 157 -19.17 -5.20 -13.04
CA VAL A 157 -18.93 -4.19 -14.08
C VAL A 157 -20.15 -3.30 -14.35
N ASP A 158 -21.33 -3.69 -13.86
CA ASP A 158 -22.56 -2.90 -13.92
C ASP A 158 -22.73 -2.03 -12.67
N PHE A 159 -21.81 -2.11 -11.71
CA PHE A 159 -21.80 -1.45 -10.41
C PHE A 159 -23.07 -1.70 -9.59
N ARG A 160 -23.69 -2.88 -9.73
CA ARG A 160 -24.93 -3.17 -9.02
C ARG A 160 -24.69 -3.34 -7.51
N MET A 161 -25.59 -2.73 -6.74
CA MET A 161 -25.77 -2.99 -5.31
C MET A 161 -27.28 -3.17 -5.04
N PRO A 162 -27.74 -4.32 -4.49
CA PRO A 162 -26.97 -5.54 -4.20
C PRO A 162 -26.30 -6.14 -5.44
N GLY A 163 -25.12 -6.73 -5.23
CA GLY A 163 -24.53 -7.68 -6.17
C GLY A 163 -25.24 -9.05 -6.10
N ILE A 164 -24.79 -10.01 -6.90
CA ILE A 164 -25.36 -11.36 -6.95
C ILE A 164 -24.60 -12.28 -5.97
N GLY A 165 -25.31 -12.98 -5.09
CA GLY A 165 -24.75 -14.02 -4.21
C GLY A 165 -25.08 -13.85 -2.72
N SER A 166 -24.95 -14.92 -1.95
CA SER A 166 -25.33 -14.95 -0.52
C SER A 166 -24.54 -13.95 0.33
N SER A 167 -23.24 -13.78 0.07
CA SER A 167 -22.41 -12.79 0.78
C SER A 167 -22.84 -11.35 0.49
N HIS A 168 -23.26 -11.05 -0.75
CA HIS A 168 -23.79 -9.72 -1.11
C HIS A 168 -25.12 -9.44 -0.44
N GLN A 169 -25.98 -10.44 -0.39
CA GLN A 169 -27.29 -10.32 0.25
C GLN A 169 -27.14 -9.93 1.72
N HIS A 170 -26.20 -10.56 2.45
CA HIS A 170 -25.93 -10.22 3.84
C HIS A 170 -25.55 -8.74 4.03
N PHE A 171 -24.60 -8.22 3.26
CA PHE A 171 -24.21 -6.80 3.36
C PHE A 171 -25.37 -5.87 3.00
N THR A 172 -26.14 -6.21 1.97
CA THR A 172 -27.32 -5.43 1.59
C THR A 172 -28.38 -5.40 2.66
N ASP A 173 -28.69 -6.54 3.28
CA ASP A 173 -29.69 -6.62 4.34
C ASP A 173 -29.25 -5.80 5.57
N VAL A 174 -27.98 -5.87 5.93
CA VAL A 174 -27.41 -5.09 7.03
C VAL A 174 -27.44 -3.59 6.73
N LEU A 175 -27.10 -3.17 5.51
CA LEU A 175 -27.17 -1.75 5.11
C LEU A 175 -28.60 -1.22 5.06
N LYS A 176 -29.54 -2.00 4.52
CA LYS A 176 -30.97 -1.65 4.54
C LYS A 176 -31.49 -1.54 5.97
N SER A 177 -31.07 -2.44 6.86
CA SER A 177 -31.43 -2.40 8.28
C SER A 177 -30.86 -1.16 8.99
N ALA A 178 -29.67 -0.71 8.57
CA ALA A 178 -29.11 0.58 9.00
C ALA A 178 -29.77 1.79 8.33
N GLY A 179 -30.77 1.59 7.46
CA GLY A 179 -31.56 2.65 6.83
C GLY A 179 -30.91 3.28 5.60
N HIS A 180 -30.03 2.56 4.90
CA HIS A 180 -29.42 3.03 3.65
C HIS A 180 -30.35 2.83 2.44
N ASN A 181 -30.34 3.81 1.53
CA ASN A 181 -30.87 3.65 0.18
C ASN A 181 -29.88 2.87 -0.70
N VAL A 182 -29.96 1.54 -0.68
CA VAL A 182 -29.07 0.66 -1.43
C VAL A 182 -29.10 0.91 -2.95
N ASP A 183 -30.26 1.22 -3.53
CA ASP A 183 -30.38 1.43 -4.98
C ASP A 183 -29.63 2.69 -5.45
N ALA A 184 -29.50 3.69 -4.58
CA ALA A 184 -28.77 4.92 -4.86
C ALA A 184 -27.25 4.71 -4.99
N TYR A 185 -26.69 3.63 -4.45
CA TYR A 185 -25.27 3.29 -4.64
C TYR A 185 -24.96 2.97 -6.09
N THR A 186 -25.82 2.22 -6.78
CA THR A 186 -25.60 1.89 -8.20
C THR A 186 -25.50 3.15 -9.05
N LYS A 187 -26.37 4.13 -8.79
CA LYS A 187 -26.33 5.43 -9.47
C LYS A 187 -25.05 6.19 -9.12
N LEU A 188 -24.69 6.25 -7.84
CA LEU A 188 -23.46 6.90 -7.37
C LEU A 188 -22.21 6.31 -8.05
N PHE A 189 -22.07 4.98 -8.05
CA PHE A 189 -20.90 4.31 -8.61
C PHE A 189 -20.76 4.54 -10.11
N LYS A 190 -21.87 4.43 -10.87
CA LYS A 190 -21.88 4.76 -12.30
C LYS A 190 -21.48 6.20 -12.57
N THR A 191 -22.02 7.16 -11.81
CA THR A 191 -21.68 8.57 -11.97
C THR A 191 -20.22 8.83 -11.63
N LEU A 192 -19.75 8.37 -10.47
CA LEU A 192 -18.35 8.56 -10.05
C LEU A 192 -17.36 7.92 -11.02
N HIS A 193 -17.65 6.71 -11.52
CA HIS A 193 -16.80 6.04 -12.50
C HIS A 193 -16.73 6.82 -13.83
N LYS A 194 -17.88 7.24 -14.35
CA LYS A 194 -17.95 8.04 -15.58
C LYS A 194 -17.16 9.33 -15.44
N GLU A 195 -17.42 10.10 -14.39
CA GLU A 195 -16.76 11.38 -14.17
C GLU A 195 -15.25 11.20 -13.86
N ALA A 196 -14.85 10.09 -13.23
CA ALA A 196 -13.43 9.76 -13.03
C ALA A 196 -12.73 9.46 -14.36
N LEU A 197 -13.40 8.74 -15.28
CA LEU A 197 -12.87 8.50 -16.63
C LEU A 197 -12.74 9.80 -17.43
N GLU A 198 -13.75 10.67 -17.36
CA GLU A 198 -13.72 11.99 -18.03
C GLU A 198 -12.59 12.87 -17.46
N ALA A 199 -12.42 12.90 -16.14
CA ALA A 199 -11.34 13.63 -15.49
C ALA A 199 -9.95 13.07 -15.86
N ASN A 200 -9.79 11.74 -15.90
CA ASN A 200 -8.54 11.11 -16.31
C ASN A 200 -8.22 11.33 -17.79
N ALA A 201 -9.24 11.36 -18.65
CA ALA A 201 -9.06 11.66 -20.07
C ALA A 201 -8.62 13.11 -20.30
N ALA A 202 -9.09 14.05 -19.47
CA ALA A 202 -8.67 15.45 -19.49
C ALA A 202 -7.28 15.66 -18.87
N ASP A 203 -6.97 14.95 -17.77
CA ASP A 203 -5.69 14.96 -17.10
C ASP A 203 -5.26 13.53 -16.70
N PRO A 204 -4.30 12.91 -17.43
CA PRO A 204 -3.86 11.54 -17.20
C PRO A 204 -3.22 11.27 -15.82
N VAL A 205 -2.95 12.30 -15.00
CA VAL A 205 -2.47 12.09 -13.62
C VAL A 205 -3.61 11.99 -12.59
N VAL A 206 -4.84 12.29 -12.98
CA VAL A 206 -6.02 12.23 -12.12
C VAL A 206 -6.64 10.84 -12.18
N PHE A 207 -6.47 10.06 -11.12
CA PHE A 207 -7.01 8.69 -11.01
C PHE A 207 -8.18 8.54 -10.06
N SER A 208 -8.53 9.60 -9.32
CA SER A 208 -9.52 9.53 -8.25
C SER A 208 -10.52 10.68 -8.35
N LEU A 209 -11.78 10.37 -8.09
CA LEU A 209 -12.86 11.34 -7.98
C LEU A 209 -13.62 11.14 -6.68
N THR A 210 -14.01 12.22 -6.02
CA THR A 210 -14.76 12.17 -4.76
C THR A 210 -16.21 12.59 -4.98
N MET A 211 -17.10 12.17 -4.07
CA MET A 211 -18.51 12.57 -4.06
C MET A 211 -18.64 14.09 -4.02
N ALA A 212 -17.77 14.82 -3.30
CA ALA A 212 -17.80 16.28 -3.26
C ALA A 212 -17.55 16.95 -4.63
N ASN A 213 -16.88 16.25 -5.55
CA ASN A 213 -16.63 16.70 -6.92
C ASN A 213 -17.62 16.09 -7.93
N SER A 214 -18.59 15.31 -7.47
CA SER A 214 -19.52 14.60 -8.33
C SER A 214 -20.85 15.31 -8.49
N SER A 215 -21.48 15.14 -9.65
CA SER A 215 -22.85 15.62 -9.89
C SER A 215 -23.91 14.89 -9.05
N TYR A 216 -23.57 13.74 -8.46
CA TYR A 216 -24.49 12.97 -7.64
C TYR A 216 -23.99 12.84 -6.19
N GLN A 217 -24.88 13.13 -5.24
CA GLN A 217 -24.65 12.98 -3.81
C GLN A 217 -25.50 11.83 -3.28
N HIS A 218 -24.94 11.07 -2.34
CA HIS A 218 -25.67 10.02 -1.63
C HIS A 218 -26.02 10.47 -0.21
N PRO A 219 -27.30 10.50 0.18
CA PRO A 219 -27.72 11.08 1.46
C PRO A 219 -27.18 10.32 2.69
N ASP A 220 -27.04 9.00 2.57
CA ASP A 220 -26.57 8.16 3.69
C ASP A 220 -25.04 8.05 3.79
N LEU A 221 -24.30 8.72 2.91
CA LEU A 221 -22.84 8.68 2.90
C LEU A 221 -22.26 10.02 3.37
N LYS A 222 -21.24 9.93 4.21
CA LYS A 222 -20.41 11.07 4.59
C LYS A 222 -19.41 11.42 3.49
N PHE A 223 -18.89 10.38 2.85
CA PHE A 223 -17.84 10.48 1.85
C PHE A 223 -17.95 9.29 0.91
N ALA A 224 -17.73 9.52 -0.37
CA ALA A 224 -17.44 8.45 -1.30
C ALA A 224 -16.30 8.87 -2.24
N MET A 225 -15.56 7.89 -2.73
CA MET A 225 -14.49 8.07 -3.69
C MET A 225 -14.45 6.90 -4.65
N CYS A 226 -14.21 7.18 -5.93
CA CYS A 226 -13.87 6.22 -6.96
C CYS A 226 -12.40 6.39 -7.33
N ARG A 227 -11.68 5.28 -7.50
CA ARG A 227 -10.32 5.29 -8.00
C ARG A 227 -10.16 4.30 -9.16
N LEU A 228 -9.70 4.82 -10.30
CA LEU A 228 -9.33 4.06 -11.48
C LEU A 228 -7.96 3.39 -11.28
N PRO A 229 -7.74 2.17 -11.80
CA PRO A 229 -6.41 1.59 -11.85
C PRO A 229 -5.50 2.42 -12.77
N LYS A 230 -4.19 2.43 -12.49
CA LYS A 230 -3.21 3.19 -13.30
C LYS A 230 -3.05 2.63 -14.72
N ASP A 231 -3.17 1.32 -14.86
CA ASP A 231 -3.04 0.59 -16.12
C ASP A 231 -4.38 -0.02 -16.51
N LEU A 232 -5.27 0.79 -17.08
CA LEU A 232 -6.58 0.36 -17.56
C LEU A 232 -6.49 -0.69 -18.68
N GLN A 233 -5.38 -0.72 -19.43
CA GLN A 233 -5.21 -1.63 -20.58
C GLN A 233 -4.93 -3.08 -20.17
N ALA A 234 -4.50 -3.30 -18.93
CA ALA A 234 -4.33 -4.63 -18.37
C ALA A 234 -5.66 -5.36 -18.09
N PHE A 235 -6.78 -4.65 -18.13
CA PHE A 235 -8.12 -5.17 -17.85
C PHE A 235 -8.90 -5.46 -19.13
N ARG A 236 -9.89 -6.35 -19.04
CA ARG A 236 -10.70 -6.77 -20.20
C ARG A 236 -12.04 -6.03 -20.25
N ASN A 237 -12.45 -5.46 -19.14
CA ASN A 237 -13.54 -4.49 -19.06
C ASN A 237 -13.02 -3.21 -18.38
N SER A 238 -13.45 -2.04 -18.84
CA SER A 238 -12.98 -0.75 -18.32
C SER A 238 -13.37 -0.49 -16.86
N ALA A 239 -14.36 -1.20 -16.33
CA ALA A 239 -14.74 -1.14 -14.93
C ALA A 239 -13.92 -2.07 -14.02
N GLU A 240 -13.25 -3.10 -14.56
CA GLU A 240 -12.45 -4.03 -13.75
C GLU A 240 -11.27 -3.32 -13.07
N GLY A 241 -10.96 -3.71 -11.83
CA GLY A 241 -9.90 -3.10 -11.03
C GLY A 241 -10.26 -1.73 -10.43
N VAL A 242 -11.44 -1.18 -10.74
CA VAL A 242 -11.95 0.05 -10.12
C VAL A 242 -12.33 -0.23 -8.68
N VAL A 243 -11.94 0.70 -7.79
CA VAL A 243 -12.17 0.60 -6.35
C VAL A 243 -12.97 1.82 -5.90
N PHE A 244 -14.04 1.59 -5.14
CA PHE A 244 -14.78 2.65 -4.48
C PHE A 244 -14.61 2.53 -2.96
N ILE A 245 -14.50 3.65 -2.27
CA ILE A 245 -14.64 3.72 -0.80
C ILE A 245 -15.90 4.52 -0.49
N CYS A 246 -16.73 4.00 0.41
CA CYS A 246 -17.91 4.67 0.94
C CYS A 246 -17.84 4.72 2.46
N ILE A 247 -17.84 5.92 3.04
CA ILE A 247 -17.87 6.14 4.48
C ILE A 247 -19.28 6.55 4.87
N PHE A 248 -19.85 5.84 5.84
CA PHE A 248 -21.27 5.96 6.16
C PHE A 248 -21.57 7.16 7.08
N ASN A 249 -22.78 7.70 6.95
CA ASN A 249 -23.42 8.53 7.99
C ASN A 249 -24.28 7.68 8.94
N LYS A 250 -24.82 6.55 8.46
CA LYS A 250 -25.60 5.59 9.23
C LYS A 250 -24.80 4.29 9.33
N HIS A 251 -24.62 3.74 10.52
CA HIS A 251 -23.68 2.64 10.69
C HIS A 251 -24.39 1.29 10.86
N PRO A 252 -23.90 0.22 10.21
CA PRO A 252 -24.29 -1.14 10.53
C PRO A 252 -24.25 -1.43 12.04
N HIS A 253 -25.30 -2.04 12.55
CA HIS A 253 -25.48 -2.33 13.98
C HIS A 253 -25.43 -1.09 14.90
N ASP A 254 -25.67 0.11 14.34
CA ASP A 254 -25.52 1.39 15.03
C ASP A 254 -24.13 1.59 15.67
N ASN A 255 -23.11 0.92 15.12
CA ASN A 255 -21.75 0.98 15.64
C ASN A 255 -20.85 1.79 14.70
N VAL A 256 -20.42 2.96 15.15
CA VAL A 256 -19.54 3.89 14.41
C VAL A 256 -18.22 3.28 13.93
N HIS A 257 -17.76 2.19 14.54
CA HIS A 257 -16.58 1.44 14.12
C HIS A 257 -16.81 0.63 12.85
N ASN A 258 -18.07 0.33 12.49
CA ASN A 258 -18.46 -0.10 11.15
C ASN A 258 -18.49 1.12 10.21
N MET A 259 -17.30 1.61 9.89
CA MET A 259 -17.08 2.92 9.28
C MET A 259 -17.59 3.01 7.84
N GLY A 260 -17.49 1.92 7.07
CA GLY A 260 -17.75 1.98 5.64
C GLY A 260 -17.62 0.64 4.92
N LEU A 261 -17.80 0.72 3.60
CA LEU A 261 -17.50 -0.38 2.68
C LEU A 261 -16.51 0.08 1.61
N ILE A 262 -15.81 -0.89 1.04
CA ILE A 262 -14.98 -0.71 -0.15
C ILE A 262 -15.56 -1.61 -1.23
N TYR A 263 -15.97 -1.08 -2.37
CA TYR A 263 -16.50 -1.87 -3.48
C TYR A 263 -15.40 -2.07 -4.52
N VAL A 264 -14.99 -3.31 -4.79
CA VAL A 264 -13.92 -3.62 -5.73
C VAL A 264 -14.49 -4.40 -6.91
N VAL A 265 -14.43 -3.83 -8.11
CA VAL A 265 -14.82 -4.55 -9.32
C VAL A 265 -13.73 -5.54 -9.67
N GLU A 266 -14.04 -6.82 -9.52
CA GLU A 266 -13.04 -7.88 -9.70
C GLU A 266 -12.79 -8.17 -11.18
N PRO A 267 -11.55 -8.52 -11.56
CA PRO A 267 -11.30 -9.14 -12.86
C PRO A 267 -12.09 -10.45 -12.98
N ASN A 268 -12.87 -10.62 -14.05
CA ASN A 268 -13.55 -11.88 -14.30
C ASN A 268 -12.63 -12.80 -15.12
N GLY A 269 -12.14 -13.87 -14.49
CA GLY A 269 -11.19 -14.81 -15.09
C GLY A 269 -11.64 -15.41 -16.44
N LYS A 270 -12.94 -15.49 -16.71
CA LYS A 270 -13.46 -15.97 -18.02
C LYS A 270 -13.16 -15.03 -19.18
N ASN A 271 -12.87 -13.75 -18.89
CA ASN A 271 -12.52 -12.74 -19.90
C ASN A 271 -11.03 -12.81 -20.31
N TYR A 272 -10.21 -13.55 -19.57
CA TYR A 272 -8.77 -13.63 -19.78
C TYR A 272 -8.43 -14.94 -20.47
N LYS A 273 -7.72 -14.85 -21.61
CA LYS A 273 -7.29 -16.05 -22.36
C LYS A 273 -6.11 -16.74 -21.69
N ASN A 274 -5.25 -15.94 -21.05
CA ASN A 274 -4.07 -16.41 -20.37
C ASN A 274 -4.20 -16.14 -18.86
N ILE A 275 -3.85 -17.14 -18.07
CA ILE A 275 -3.78 -17.07 -16.61
C ILE A 275 -2.82 -15.97 -16.12
N ASP A 276 -1.72 -15.71 -16.83
CA ASP A 276 -0.75 -14.67 -16.45
C ASP A 276 -1.35 -13.27 -16.60
N GLU A 277 -2.22 -13.06 -17.59
CA GLU A 277 -2.95 -11.80 -17.76
C GLU A 277 -3.96 -11.60 -16.63
N TYR A 278 -4.65 -12.68 -16.23
CA TYR A 278 -5.55 -12.67 -15.08
C TYR A 278 -4.81 -12.36 -13.77
N TYR A 279 -3.67 -13.01 -13.54
CA TYR A 279 -2.83 -12.74 -12.39
C TYR A 279 -2.26 -11.32 -12.37
N ARG A 280 -1.88 -10.77 -13.53
CA ARG A 280 -1.49 -9.37 -13.64
C ARG A 280 -2.66 -8.44 -13.28
N ALA A 281 -3.87 -8.73 -13.75
CA ALA A 281 -5.05 -7.93 -13.41
C ALA A 281 -5.38 -7.98 -11.91
N LEU A 282 -5.22 -9.14 -11.26
CA LEU A 282 -5.37 -9.27 -9.80
C LEU A 282 -4.30 -8.49 -9.04
N HIS A 283 -3.03 -8.53 -9.48
CA HIS A 283 -1.96 -7.73 -8.90
C HIS A 283 -2.29 -6.23 -8.95
N LEU A 284 -2.69 -5.74 -10.12
CA LEU A 284 -3.08 -4.33 -10.30
C LEU A 284 -4.34 -3.95 -9.51
N THR A 285 -5.27 -4.88 -9.31
CA THR A 285 -6.43 -4.69 -8.44
C THR A 285 -6.00 -4.52 -6.98
N GLY A 286 -5.08 -5.36 -6.50
CA GLY A 286 -4.49 -5.24 -5.16
C GLY A 286 -3.73 -3.92 -4.96
N GLU A 287 -2.95 -3.50 -5.97
CA GLU A 287 -2.27 -2.21 -5.98
C GLU A 287 -3.26 -1.05 -5.87
N ASN A 288 -4.32 -1.08 -6.69
CA ASN A 288 -5.31 -0.01 -6.70
C ASN A 288 -6.09 0.04 -5.38
N LEU A 289 -6.47 -1.12 -4.81
CA LEU A 289 -7.12 -1.21 -3.50
C LEU A 289 -6.30 -0.53 -2.40
N MET A 290 -5.04 -0.92 -2.24
CA MET A 290 -4.17 -0.33 -1.21
C MET A 290 -3.90 1.16 -1.48
N THR A 291 -3.73 1.55 -2.75
CA THR A 291 -3.57 2.96 -3.11
C THR A 291 -4.79 3.78 -2.70
N THR A 292 -6.00 3.27 -2.97
CA THR A 292 -7.28 3.89 -2.61
C THR A 292 -7.40 4.08 -1.10
N VAL A 293 -7.07 3.05 -0.32
CA VAL A 293 -7.08 3.11 1.16
C VAL A 293 -6.11 4.18 1.67
N CYS A 294 -4.88 4.19 1.13
CA CYS A 294 -3.88 5.18 1.52
C CYS A 294 -4.26 6.61 1.10
N ASP A 295 -4.90 6.79 -0.06
CA ASP A 295 -5.38 8.11 -0.53
C ASP A 295 -6.48 8.64 0.39
N HIS A 296 -7.47 7.80 0.70
CA HIS A 296 -8.52 8.13 1.68
C HIS A 296 -7.93 8.53 3.03
N ASN A 297 -7.05 7.70 3.60
CA ASN A 297 -6.44 8.00 4.90
C ASN A 297 -5.55 9.24 4.87
N GLY A 298 -4.86 9.49 3.76
CA GLY A 298 -4.12 10.73 3.52
C GLY A 298 -5.03 11.96 3.50
N MET A 299 -6.21 11.87 2.88
CA MET A 299 -7.22 12.93 2.88
C MET A 299 -7.79 13.15 4.28
N ALA A 300 -8.19 12.08 4.98
CA ALA A 300 -8.70 12.15 6.35
C ALA A 300 -7.69 12.80 7.31
N LYS A 301 -6.39 12.48 7.16
CA LYS A 301 -5.33 13.10 7.97
C LYS A 301 -5.15 14.61 7.70
N ARG A 302 -5.41 15.06 6.46
CA ARG A 302 -5.30 16.47 6.07
C ARG A 302 -6.55 17.28 6.38
N ASP A 303 -7.66 16.63 6.72
CA ASP A 303 -8.89 17.31 7.11
C ASP A 303 -8.73 18.04 8.45
N ALA A 304 -8.62 19.37 8.37
CA ALA A 304 -8.46 20.23 9.54
C ALA A 304 -9.67 20.18 10.48
N SER A 305 -10.87 19.90 9.96
CA SER A 305 -12.09 19.77 10.77
C SER A 305 -12.12 18.49 11.60
N LYS A 306 -11.25 17.52 11.29
CA LYS A 306 -11.24 16.15 11.83
C LYS A 306 -12.60 15.44 11.69
N SER A 307 -13.42 15.90 10.75
CA SER A 307 -14.71 15.28 10.46
C SER A 307 -14.48 13.92 9.79
N HIS A 308 -13.45 13.77 8.97
CA HIS A 308 -13.05 12.51 8.35
C HIS A 308 -12.03 11.77 9.23
N ARG A 309 -12.41 10.58 9.72
CA ARG A 309 -11.48 9.70 10.44
C ARG A 309 -10.70 8.82 9.48
N SER A 310 -9.48 8.44 9.85
CA SER A 310 -8.72 7.44 9.10
C SER A 310 -9.28 6.04 9.36
N MET A 311 -9.33 5.23 8.31
CA MET A 311 -9.58 3.81 8.40
C MET A 311 -8.41 3.16 9.15
N THR A 312 -8.72 2.41 10.20
CA THR A 312 -7.71 1.68 11.00
C THR A 312 -7.53 0.27 10.46
N LYS A 313 -8.62 -0.37 10.05
CA LYS A 313 -8.64 -1.73 9.50
C LYS A 313 -9.35 -1.78 8.14
N CYS A 314 -8.68 -2.38 7.16
CA CYS A 314 -9.27 -2.78 5.89
C CYS A 314 -9.43 -4.30 5.90
N SER A 315 -10.67 -4.79 5.99
CA SER A 315 -10.95 -6.21 5.91
C SER A 315 -11.24 -6.59 4.46
N THR A 316 -10.61 -7.65 3.96
CA THR A 316 -10.79 -8.15 2.59
C THR A 316 -10.96 -9.67 2.55
N TYR A 317 -11.72 -10.15 1.58
CA TYR A 317 -11.81 -11.55 1.19
C TYR A 317 -10.80 -11.85 0.07
N LEU A 318 -10.77 -13.10 -0.43
CA LEU A 318 -9.97 -13.49 -1.58
C LEU A 318 -10.61 -12.97 -2.89
N ILE A 319 -10.19 -11.79 -3.32
CA ILE A 319 -10.67 -11.14 -4.56
C ILE A 319 -10.38 -12.05 -5.75
N GLY A 320 -11.40 -12.34 -6.58
CA GLY A 320 -11.27 -13.29 -7.69
C GLY A 320 -11.12 -14.76 -7.28
N GLY A 321 -11.24 -15.10 -6.00
CA GLY A 321 -11.17 -16.48 -5.50
C GLY A 321 -12.45 -17.32 -5.71
N GLY A 322 -13.58 -16.65 -5.96
CA GLY A 322 -14.90 -17.25 -6.10
C GLY A 322 -15.39 -17.37 -7.54
N ALA A 323 -16.59 -16.84 -7.84
CA ALA A 323 -17.23 -16.98 -9.15
C ALA A 323 -16.46 -16.35 -10.33
N ASN A 324 -15.62 -15.35 -10.04
CA ASN A 324 -14.76 -14.66 -11.01
C ASN A 324 -13.38 -15.31 -11.19
N ARG A 325 -13.16 -16.50 -10.63
CA ARG A 325 -11.89 -17.23 -10.76
C ARG A 325 -11.68 -17.72 -12.19
N HIS A 326 -10.46 -17.59 -12.70
CA HIS A 326 -10.05 -18.24 -13.95
C HIS A 326 -9.96 -19.76 -13.77
N ASP A 327 -10.40 -20.56 -14.75
CA ASP A 327 -10.51 -22.02 -14.62
C ASP A 327 -9.18 -22.71 -14.24
N ASN A 328 -8.07 -22.23 -14.80
CA ASN A 328 -6.72 -22.72 -14.49
C ASN A 328 -6.06 -22.09 -13.24
N ALA A 329 -6.72 -21.13 -12.58
CA ALA A 329 -6.13 -20.43 -11.43
C ALA A 329 -6.40 -21.16 -10.12
N ASN A 330 -5.37 -21.27 -9.28
CA ASN A 330 -5.50 -21.78 -7.92
C ASN A 330 -5.53 -20.62 -6.92
N LYS A 331 -6.20 -20.83 -5.79
CA LYS A 331 -6.41 -19.78 -4.76
C LYS A 331 -5.11 -19.25 -4.16
N LEU A 332 -4.08 -20.09 -4.04
CA LEU A 332 -2.79 -19.70 -3.48
C LEU A 332 -2.07 -18.68 -4.38
N GLU A 333 -2.03 -18.90 -5.69
CA GLU A 333 -1.43 -17.95 -6.64
C GLU A 333 -2.25 -16.65 -6.71
N ILE A 334 -3.58 -16.72 -6.68
CA ILE A 334 -4.45 -15.55 -6.58
C ILE A 334 -4.09 -14.71 -5.34
N ALA A 335 -3.96 -15.36 -4.17
CA ALA A 335 -3.57 -14.71 -2.93
C ALA A 335 -2.18 -14.08 -3.02
N LYS A 336 -1.19 -14.75 -3.64
CA LYS A 336 0.16 -14.20 -3.86
C LYS A 336 0.11 -12.94 -4.71
N HIS A 337 -0.58 -12.96 -5.85
CA HIS A 337 -0.67 -11.80 -6.74
C HIS A 337 -1.39 -10.61 -6.10
N LEU A 338 -2.50 -10.86 -5.40
CA LEU A 338 -3.18 -9.80 -4.63
C LEU A 338 -2.28 -9.21 -3.54
N LEU A 339 -1.64 -10.07 -2.74
CA LEU A 339 -0.77 -9.64 -1.64
C LEU A 339 0.42 -8.82 -2.16
N ASN A 340 1.03 -9.24 -3.27
CA ASN A 340 2.12 -8.50 -3.90
C ASN A 340 1.67 -7.13 -4.42
N GLY A 341 0.49 -7.05 -5.05
CA GLY A 341 -0.10 -5.78 -5.47
C GLY A 341 -0.36 -4.83 -4.28
N ILE A 342 -0.97 -5.37 -3.22
CA ILE A 342 -1.19 -4.63 -1.96
C ILE A 342 0.15 -4.16 -1.37
N ALA A 343 1.17 -5.02 -1.36
CA ALA A 343 2.50 -4.68 -0.84
C ALA A 343 3.20 -3.61 -1.67
N GLU A 344 3.01 -3.62 -2.99
CA GLU A 344 3.60 -2.64 -3.90
C GLU A 344 3.07 -1.23 -3.63
N ALA A 345 1.77 -1.08 -3.40
CA ALA A 345 1.11 0.19 -3.10
C ALA A 345 1.16 0.61 -1.62
N TYR A 346 1.70 -0.23 -0.73
CA TYR A 346 1.77 0.06 0.69
C TYR A 346 2.59 1.33 0.97
N ARG A 347 2.00 2.27 1.71
CA ARG A 347 2.65 3.52 2.17
C ARG A 347 2.59 3.58 3.68
N HIS A 348 3.75 3.54 4.34
CA HIS A 348 3.83 3.63 5.80
C HIS A 348 3.27 4.97 6.31
N GLY A 349 2.33 4.92 7.26
CA GLY A 349 1.61 6.09 7.77
C GLY A 349 0.14 6.12 7.35
N PRO A 350 -0.20 6.33 6.06
CA PRO A 350 -1.59 6.29 5.60
C PRO A 350 -2.15 4.86 5.41
N ALA A 351 -1.33 3.82 5.33
CA ALA A 351 -1.84 2.46 5.23
C ALA A 351 -2.61 2.02 6.49
N SER A 352 -3.67 1.24 6.28
CA SER A 352 -4.44 0.57 7.35
C SER A 352 -3.83 -0.78 7.68
N LEU A 353 -4.20 -1.37 8.82
CA LEU A 353 -4.04 -2.81 9.03
C LEU A 353 -4.91 -3.57 8.02
N PHE A 354 -4.33 -4.54 7.31
CA PHE A 354 -5.06 -5.39 6.37
C PHE A 354 -5.44 -6.70 7.05
N HIS A 355 -6.74 -6.91 7.19
CA HIS A 355 -7.32 -8.12 7.72
C HIS A 355 -7.80 -8.99 6.56
N PHE A 356 -7.19 -10.15 6.38
CA PHE A 356 -7.58 -11.13 5.37
C PHE A 356 -8.55 -12.13 5.99
N ALA A 357 -9.75 -12.22 5.43
CA ALA A 357 -10.72 -13.24 5.79
C ALA A 357 -10.14 -14.64 5.52
N TYR A 358 -10.61 -15.63 6.29
CA TYR A 358 -10.19 -16.99 6.06
C TYR A 358 -10.76 -17.50 4.72
N ASP A 359 -9.88 -18.12 3.94
CA ASP A 359 -10.23 -18.81 2.70
C ASP A 359 -9.19 -19.93 2.56
N GLU A 360 -9.44 -21.07 3.22
CA GLU A 360 -8.53 -22.23 3.22
C GLU A 360 -7.08 -21.88 3.63
N ASP A 361 -6.92 -20.82 4.46
CA ASP A 361 -5.62 -20.31 4.92
C ASP A 361 -4.66 -19.83 3.80
N VAL A 362 -5.17 -19.60 2.59
CA VAL A 362 -4.33 -19.30 1.41
C VAL A 362 -3.57 -18.00 1.51
N PHE A 363 -4.11 -16.97 2.18
CA PHE A 363 -3.41 -15.70 2.39
C PHE A 363 -2.21 -15.82 3.33
N ARG A 364 -2.32 -16.60 4.41
CA ARG A 364 -1.19 -16.83 5.32
C ARG A 364 -0.10 -17.63 4.62
N GLN A 365 -0.48 -18.67 3.87
CA GLN A 365 0.45 -19.45 3.05
C GLN A 365 1.13 -18.57 1.99
N ALA A 366 0.38 -17.71 1.30
CA ALA A 366 0.92 -16.76 0.34
C ALA A 366 1.89 -15.77 0.99
N TRP A 367 1.57 -15.26 2.18
CA TRP A 367 2.43 -14.37 2.95
C TRP A 367 3.76 -15.03 3.30
N THR A 368 3.75 -16.24 3.86
CA THR A 368 4.98 -16.96 4.19
C THR A 368 5.78 -17.31 2.94
N ALA A 369 5.12 -17.72 1.85
CA ALA A 369 5.78 -18.06 0.59
C ALA A 369 6.50 -16.85 -0.04
N THR A 370 5.84 -15.68 -0.06
CA THR A 370 6.34 -14.45 -0.70
C THR A 370 7.31 -13.68 0.17
N SER A 371 7.08 -13.59 1.48
CA SER A 371 7.89 -12.77 2.38
C SER A 371 8.94 -13.54 3.18
N GLY A 372 8.77 -14.86 3.35
CA GLY A 372 9.57 -15.67 4.27
C GLY A 372 9.32 -15.37 5.74
N LEU A 373 8.29 -14.58 6.08
CA LEU A 373 7.96 -14.19 7.45
C LEU A 373 6.81 -15.06 7.99
N SER A 374 6.87 -15.39 9.28
CA SER A 374 5.76 -15.98 10.02
C SER A 374 4.91 -14.88 10.67
N VAL A 375 3.60 -15.12 10.73
CA VAL A 375 2.61 -14.31 11.45
C VAL A 375 1.69 -15.29 12.17
N GLU A 376 1.39 -15.00 13.43
CA GLU A 376 0.46 -15.82 14.22
C GLU A 376 -0.97 -15.66 13.69
N LEU A 377 -1.75 -16.73 13.79
CA LEU A 377 -3.19 -16.67 13.51
C LEU A 377 -3.88 -15.93 14.64
N GLY A 378 -4.86 -15.10 14.27
CA GLY A 378 -5.68 -14.36 15.24
C GLY A 378 -7.08 -14.92 15.40
#